data_AF-A0A351SDE6-F1
#
_entry.id   AF-A0A351SDE6-F1
#
_cell.length_a   1.000
_cell.length_b   1.000
_cell.length_c   1.000
_cell.angle_alpha   90.00
_cell.angle_beta   90.00
_cell.angle_gamma   90.00
#
_symmetry.space_group_name_H-M   'P 1'
#
loop_
_entity.id
_entity.type
_entity.pdbx_description
1 polymer ?
#
loop_
_entity_poly.entity_id
_entity_poly.type
_entity_poly.pdbx_seq_one_letter_code
_entity_poly.pdbx_strand_id
1 'polypeptide(L)'
;MLSIRTAPGSGALGRRNIKSRCILFSLLFFISSSGLNAAPGDSTITLTNAVQRALSQNPSLKVFPYRYAALQGQAETAGLRPAYELGFDAENVGGTGDFSGAGGAELTIAL
;
A
#
# COMPACT_ATOMS: atom_id res chain seq x y z
N MET A 1 46.12 -35.20 41.15
CA MET A 1 45.67 -34.11 40.24
C MET A 1 44.72 -34.75 39.24
N LEU A 2 43.43 -34.44 39.08
CA LEU A 2 42.52 -33.41 39.59
C LEU A 2 41.14 -34.10 39.70
N SER A 3 40.39 -33.83 40.77
CA SER A 3 38.96 -34.20 40.87
C SER A 3 38.14 -32.95 40.56
N ILE A 4 37.33 -32.95 39.51
CA ILE A 4 36.33 -31.89 39.25
C ILE A 4 34.98 -32.51 38.87
N ARG A 5 34.15 -32.61 39.92
CA ARG A 5 32.74 -32.21 40.02
C ARG A 5 31.86 -32.24 38.76
N THR A 6 30.97 -33.23 38.74
CA THR A 6 29.72 -33.26 37.96
C THR A 6 28.72 -32.20 38.44
N ALA A 7 28.07 -31.47 37.53
CA ALA A 7 26.87 -30.67 37.81
C ALA A 7 25.59 -31.52 37.61
N PRO A 8 24.52 -31.34 38.42
CA PRO A 8 23.35 -32.20 38.36
C PRO A 8 22.40 -31.80 37.23
N GLY A 9 21.87 -32.81 36.52
CA GLY A 9 20.94 -32.64 35.41
C GLY A 9 19.55 -32.18 35.86
N SER A 10 19.29 -30.88 35.75
CA SER A 10 17.94 -30.29 35.84
C SER A 10 17.23 -30.31 34.48
N GLY A 11 17.14 -31.48 33.85
CA GLY A 11 16.59 -31.62 32.48
C GLY A 11 15.19 -32.21 32.41
N ALA A 12 14.78 -32.98 33.43
CA ALA A 12 13.61 -33.86 33.32
C ALA A 12 12.28 -33.23 33.77
N LEU A 13 12.31 -32.25 34.70
CA LEU A 13 11.08 -31.60 35.19
C LEU A 13 10.51 -30.57 34.20
N GLY A 14 11.37 -29.73 33.60
CA GLY A 14 10.95 -28.71 32.63
C GLY A 14 10.44 -29.30 31.30
N ARG A 15 11.04 -30.38 30.83
CA ARG A 15 10.64 -31.08 29.60
C ARG A 15 9.23 -31.68 29.67
N ARG A 16 8.79 -32.15 30.84
CA ARG A 16 7.43 -32.70 31.04
C ARG A 16 6.36 -31.61 30.99
N ASN A 17 6.64 -30.43 31.55
CA ASN A 17 5.73 -29.29 31.52
C ASN A 17 5.58 -28.68 30.12
N ILE A 18 6.67 -28.60 29.33
CA ILE A 18 6.62 -28.11 27.95
C ILE A 18 5.80 -29.04 27.05
N LYS A 19 6.04 -30.36 27.14
CA LYS A 19 5.26 -31.36 26.37
C LYS A 19 3.77 -31.31 26.71
N SER A 20 3.42 -31.20 27.99
CA SER A 20 2.03 -31.08 28.45
C SER A 20 1.35 -29.81 27.89
N ARG A 21 2.04 -28.67 27.87
CA ARG A 21 1.52 -27.41 27.31
C ARG A 21 1.33 -27.48 25.80
N CYS A 22 2.25 -28.11 25.06
CA CYS A 22 2.10 -28.31 23.61
C CYS A 22 0.91 -29.22 23.26
N ILE A 23 0.67 -30.27 24.06
CA ILE A 23 -0.48 -31.16 23.88
C ILE A 23 -1.77 -30.39 24.14
N LEU A 24 -1.84 -29.59 25.21
CA LEU A 24 -3.02 -28.79 25.54
C LEU A 24 -3.34 -27.76 24.44
N PHE A 25 -2.32 -27.07 23.92
CA PHE A 25 -2.49 -26.08 22.85
C PHE A 25 -2.95 -26.72 21.54
N SER A 26 -2.39 -27.90 21.22
CA SER A 26 -2.80 -28.67 20.03
C SER A 26 -4.23 -29.17 20.15
N LEU A 27 -4.65 -29.62 21.34
CA LEU A 27 -6.01 -30.06 21.62
C LEU A 27 -7.01 -28.89 21.52
N LEU A 28 -6.66 -27.73 22.08
CA LEU A 28 -7.47 -26.50 21.97
C LEU A 28 -7.65 -26.06 20.52
N PHE A 29 -6.57 -26.09 19.72
CA PHE A 29 -6.64 -25.77 18.29
C PHE A 29 -7.51 -26.76 17.49
N PHE A 30 -7.46 -28.04 17.85
CA PHE A 30 -8.27 -29.08 17.20
C PHE A 30 -9.76 -28.94 17.52
N ILE A 31 -10.11 -28.61 18.77
CA ILE A 31 -11.50 -28.42 19.20
C ILE A 31 -12.13 -27.18 18.51
N SER A 32 -11.36 -26.11 18.32
CA SER A 32 -11.82 -24.93 17.57
C SER A 32 -12.08 -25.19 16.08
N SER A 33 -11.58 -26.30 15.53
CA SER A 33 -11.78 -26.68 14.12
C SER A 33 -13.03 -27.54 13.88
N SER A 34 -13.91 -27.67 14.88
CA SER A 34 -15.21 -28.36 14.73
C SER A 34 -16.08 -27.58 13.74
N GLY A 35 -16.01 -27.95 12.47
CA GLY A 35 -16.72 -27.30 11.37
C GLY A 35 -18.23 -27.31 11.59
N LEU A 36 -18.83 -26.13 11.47
CA LEU A 36 -20.28 -25.94 11.42
C LEU A 36 -20.80 -26.70 10.20
N ASN A 37 -21.46 -27.85 10.41
CA ASN A 37 -22.16 -28.55 9.33
C ASN A 37 -23.40 -27.74 8.95
N ALA A 38 -23.25 -26.84 7.97
CA ALA A 38 -24.38 -26.20 7.34
C ALA A 38 -25.12 -27.26 6.51
N ALA A 39 -26.42 -27.47 6.78
CA ALA A 39 -27.29 -28.19 5.87
C ALA A 39 -27.13 -27.58 4.46
N PRO A 40 -27.19 -28.38 3.38
CA PRO A 40 -27.18 -27.84 2.02
C PRO A 40 -28.52 -27.08 1.83
N GLY A 41 -28.57 -25.84 2.30
CA GLY A 41 -29.62 -24.90 1.91
C GLY A 41 -29.46 -24.65 0.41
N ASP A 42 -30.59 -24.60 -0.30
CA ASP A 42 -30.63 -24.40 -1.76
C ASP A 42 -29.60 -23.35 -2.18
N SER A 43 -28.52 -23.83 -2.81
CA SER A 43 -27.38 -23.05 -3.26
C SER A 43 -27.68 -22.31 -4.58
N THR A 44 -28.96 -22.17 -4.89
CA THR A 44 -29.47 -21.50 -6.09
C THR A 44 -29.20 -20.02 -5.98
N ILE A 45 -28.22 -19.54 -6.75
CA ILE A 45 -27.96 -18.12 -6.93
C ILE A 45 -28.85 -17.59 -8.06
N THR A 46 -29.75 -16.66 -7.73
CA THR A 46 -30.46 -15.90 -8.76
C THR A 46 -29.51 -14.90 -9.41
N LEU A 47 -29.74 -14.55 -10.67
CA LEU A 47 -28.93 -13.56 -11.37
C LEU A 47 -28.89 -12.22 -10.61
N THR A 48 -30.03 -11.76 -10.09
CA THR A 48 -30.11 -10.53 -9.28
C THR A 48 -29.20 -10.60 -8.06
N ASN A 49 -29.23 -11.70 -7.30
CA ASN A 49 -28.37 -11.89 -6.14
C ASN A 49 -26.89 -12.05 -6.54
N ALA A 50 -26.59 -12.59 -7.72
CA ALA A 50 -25.22 -12.63 -8.24
C ALA A 50 -24.70 -11.23 -8.54
N VAL A 51 -25.48 -10.41 -9.23
CA VAL A 51 -25.11 -9.05 -9.60
C VAL A 51 -24.95 -8.16 -8.37
N GLN A 52 -25.90 -8.20 -7.43
CA GLN A 52 -25.78 -7.42 -6.18
C GLN A 52 -24.54 -7.83 -5.36
N ARG A 53 -24.25 -9.13 -5.27
CA ARG A 53 -23.03 -9.59 -4.60
C ARG A 53 -21.77 -9.16 -5.34
N ALA A 54 -21.75 -9.25 -6.68
CA ALA A 54 -20.62 -8.78 -7.47
C ALA A 54 -20.38 -7.29 -7.24
N LEU A 55 -21.42 -6.45 -7.31
CA LEU A 55 -21.30 -5.00 -7.09
C LEU A 55 -20.84 -4.65 -5.67
N SER A 56 -21.28 -5.39 -4.64
CA SER A 56 -20.95 -5.10 -3.24
C SER A 56 -19.63 -5.71 -2.76
N GLN A 57 -19.23 -6.85 -3.31
CA GLN A 57 -18.13 -7.65 -2.76
C GLN A 57 -16.93 -7.81 -3.70
N ASN A 58 -17.05 -7.55 -5.01
CA ASN A 58 -15.92 -7.75 -5.93
C ASN A 58 -14.83 -6.68 -5.72
N PRO A 59 -13.63 -7.05 -5.23
CA PRO A 59 -12.55 -6.09 -4.97
C PRO A 59 -12.09 -5.37 -6.23
N SER A 60 -12.19 -6.02 -7.40
CA SER A 60 -11.80 -5.44 -8.69
C SER A 60 -12.68 -4.26 -9.09
N LEU A 61 -13.92 -4.18 -8.57
CA LEU A 61 -14.82 -3.07 -8.85
C LEU A 61 -14.55 -1.84 -7.97
N LYS A 62 -13.81 -1.98 -6.86
CA LYS A 62 -13.51 -0.88 -5.93
C LYS A 62 -12.67 0.25 -6.53
N VAL A 63 -11.99 0.00 -7.64
CA VAL A 63 -11.15 1.00 -8.32
C VAL A 63 -11.96 2.02 -9.15
N PHE A 64 -13.18 1.65 -9.58
CA PHE A 64 -13.94 2.46 -10.54
C PHE A 64 -14.36 3.84 -10.03
N PRO A 65 -14.74 4.05 -8.76
CA PRO A 65 -15.02 5.41 -8.26
C PRO A 65 -13.83 6.36 -8.44
N TYR A 66 -12.60 5.89 -8.22
CA TYR A 66 -11.40 6.70 -8.38
C TYR A 66 -11.07 6.95 -9.86
N ARG A 67 -11.27 5.94 -10.73
CA ARG A 67 -11.12 6.13 -12.18
C ARG A 67 -12.11 7.17 -12.70
N TYR A 68 -13.35 7.12 -12.23
CA TYR A 68 -14.37 8.10 -12.57
C TYR A 68 -13.97 9.50 -12.09
N ALA A 69 -13.54 9.64 -10.84
CA ALA A 69 -13.06 10.92 -10.30
C ALA A 69 -11.85 11.47 -11.08
N ALA A 70 -10.91 10.61 -11.48
CA ALA A 70 -9.75 11.01 -12.29
C ALA A 70 -10.17 11.53 -13.68
N LEU A 71 -11.08 10.83 -14.35
CA LEU A 71 -11.62 11.27 -15.65
C LEU A 71 -12.39 12.59 -15.52
N GLN A 72 -13.14 12.76 -14.45
CA GLN A 72 -13.84 14.01 -14.17
C GLN A 72 -12.86 15.16 -13.95
N GLY A 73 -11.82 14.97 -13.13
CA GLY A 73 -10.77 15.97 -12.93
C GLY A 73 -10.00 16.30 -14.21
N GLN A 74 -9.78 15.31 -15.10
CA GLN A 74 -9.20 15.55 -16.43
C GLN A 74 -10.12 16.42 -17.29
N ALA A 75 -11.43 16.13 -17.30
CA ALA A 75 -12.39 16.94 -18.04
C ALA A 75 -12.48 18.37 -17.49
N GLU A 76 -12.48 18.53 -16.16
CA GLU A 76 -12.45 19.84 -15.50
C GLU A 76 -11.19 20.61 -15.87
N THR A 77 -10.01 19.98 -15.80
CA THR A 77 -8.72 20.59 -16.15
C THR A 77 -8.65 20.97 -17.62
N ALA A 78 -9.17 20.12 -18.51
CA ALA A 78 -9.23 20.42 -19.94
C ALA A 78 -10.16 21.60 -20.26
N GLY A 79 -11.14 21.89 -19.39
CA GLY A 79 -12.00 23.07 -19.49
C GLY A 79 -11.38 24.36 -18.93
N LEU A 80 -10.25 24.28 -18.23
CA LEU A 80 -9.57 25.47 -17.73
C LEU A 80 -8.85 26.20 -18.87
N ARG A 81 -8.85 27.54 -18.80
CA ARG A 81 -7.96 28.34 -19.64
C ARG A 81 -6.52 28.15 -19.14
N PRO A 82 -5.51 28.12 -20.02
CA PRO A 82 -4.11 28.11 -19.59
C PRO A 82 -3.87 29.23 -18.58
N ALA A 83 -3.07 28.93 -17.55
CA ALA A 83 -2.58 29.97 -16.68
C ALA A 83 -1.69 30.92 -17.49
N TYR A 84 -1.77 32.22 -17.23
CA TYR A 84 -0.80 33.16 -17.77
C TYR A 84 0.52 33.00 -17.01
N GLU A 85 1.62 32.79 -17.72
CA GLU A 85 2.95 32.65 -17.12
C GLU A 85 3.85 33.77 -17.64
N LEU A 86 4.29 34.66 -16.76
CA LEU A 86 5.20 35.75 -17.12
C LEU A 86 6.64 35.34 -16.87
N GLY A 87 7.43 35.22 -17.92
CA GLY A 87 8.87 34.92 -17.88
C GLY A 87 9.72 36.15 -18.18
N PHE A 88 10.85 36.29 -17.50
CA PHE A 88 11.85 37.33 -17.74
C PHE A 88 13.23 36.69 -17.75
N ASP A 89 13.96 36.88 -18.85
CA ASP A 89 15.34 36.40 -18.99
C ASP A 89 16.25 37.58 -19.32
N ALA A 90 17.37 37.68 -18.62
CA ALA A 90 18.39 38.69 -18.87
C ALA A 90 19.69 38.00 -19.28
N GLU A 91 20.17 38.30 -20.49
CA GLU A 91 21.37 37.70 -21.07
C GLU A 91 22.49 38.73 -21.22
N ASN A 92 23.71 38.24 -21.43
CA ASN A 92 24.92 39.05 -21.67
C ASN A 92 25.28 40.07 -20.56
N VAL A 93 24.73 39.92 -19.36
CA VAL A 93 25.02 40.81 -18.23
C VAL A 93 26.46 40.65 -17.76
N GLY A 94 27.27 41.71 -17.88
CA GLY A 94 28.67 41.69 -17.43
C GLY A 94 29.59 40.88 -18.34
N GLY A 95 29.27 40.76 -19.63
CA GLY A 95 30.04 40.01 -20.62
C GLY A 95 31.43 40.59 -20.92
N THR A 96 32.09 40.04 -21.94
CA THR A 96 33.43 40.45 -22.40
C THR A 96 33.46 40.60 -23.92
N GLY A 97 34.46 41.31 -24.46
CA GLY A 97 34.50 41.60 -25.90
C GLY A 97 33.39 42.56 -26.31
N ASP A 98 32.65 42.23 -27.37
CA ASP A 98 31.57 43.09 -27.90
C ASP A 98 30.39 43.27 -26.92
N PHE A 99 30.23 42.36 -25.95
CA PHE A 99 29.21 42.43 -24.90
C PHE A 99 29.78 42.91 -23.56
N SER A 100 30.88 43.66 -23.56
CA SER A 100 31.53 44.08 -22.31
C SER A 100 30.69 45.02 -21.46
N GLY A 101 30.71 44.81 -20.14
CA GLY A 101 29.97 45.63 -19.19
C GLY A 101 28.46 45.39 -19.27
N ALA A 102 27.65 46.43 -19.08
CA ALA A 102 26.18 46.34 -19.13
C ALA A 102 25.58 46.76 -20.47
N GLY A 103 26.39 47.30 -21.39
CA GLY A 103 25.91 47.87 -22.66
C GLY A 103 25.42 46.83 -23.68
N GLY A 104 25.86 45.57 -23.54
CA GLY A 104 25.41 44.44 -24.36
C GLY A 104 24.34 43.57 -23.72
N ALA A 105 23.77 43.99 -22.57
CA ALA A 105 22.76 43.20 -21.87
C ALA A 105 21.44 43.17 -22.66
N GLU A 106 20.81 42.01 -22.71
CA GLU A 106 19.54 41.80 -23.42
C GLU A 106 18.48 41.33 -22.42
N LEU A 107 17.26 41.85 -22.56
CA LEU A 107 16.12 41.48 -21.72
C LEU A 107 15.02 40.90 -22.60
N THR A 108 14.65 39.65 -22.33
CA THR A 108 13.56 38.94 -22.99
C THR A 108 12.38 38.79 -22.03
N ILE A 109 11.17 39.04 -22.52
CA ILE A 109 9.91 38.90 -21.78
C ILE A 109 9.03 37.90 -22.54
N ALA A 110 8.50 36.91 -21.84
CA ALA A 110 7.60 35.88 -22.39
C ALA A 110 6.28 35.82 -21.61
N LEU A 111 5.20 35.42 -22.31
CA LEU A 111 3.84 35.26 -21.78
C LEU A 111 3.18 33.97 -22.29
#